data_AF-A0A7C1TG09-F1
#
_entry.id   AF-A0A7C1TG09-F1
#
_cell.length_a   1.000
_cell.length_b   1.000
_cell.length_c   1.000
_cell.angle_alpha   90.00
_cell.angle_beta   90.00
_cell.angle_gamma   90.00
#
_symmetry.space_group_name_H-M   'P 1'
#
loop_
_entity.id
_entity.type
_entity.pdbx_description
1 polymer ?
#
loop_
_entity_poly.entity_id
_entity_poly.type
_entity_poly.pdbx_seq_one_letter_code
_entity_poly.pdbx_strand_id
1 'polypeptide(L)'
;MKSNRRLLKIAMTLLTIGAAGQLVMHSSMAQKNHMPMMGGMMMGGMMEKRMPQGINPDQLPAAGSEGAKLLDRYCTQCHGLPGPGLHTASEWPTVVARMNRRMQMMSRKHMMMHIEAPGNNELEILIDYLKKNAQRTIELNKLGGADTPAGRAFKKTCSQCHALPDPAQHRPNEWPAVIQRMQKNMSSMGKPLPDQTTMDQILGFLQRHSAK
;
A
#
# COMPACT_ATOMS: atom_id res chain seq x y z
N MET A 1 -83.00 -6.06 43.76
CA MET A 1 -83.63 -7.33 43.38
C MET A 1 -82.80 -7.96 42.25
N LYS A 2 -82.31 -9.20 42.50
CA LYS A 2 -82.14 -10.37 41.60
C LYS A 2 -82.22 -10.09 40.08
N SER A 3 -81.40 -10.64 39.19
CA SER A 3 -80.57 -11.86 39.15
C SER A 3 -79.74 -11.76 37.86
N ASN A 4 -78.42 -11.80 37.88
CA ASN A 4 -77.59 -13.01 37.80
C ASN A 4 -77.77 -13.86 36.53
N ARG A 5 -76.72 -13.83 35.71
CA ARG A 5 -76.07 -14.94 34.99
C ARG A 5 -76.96 -16.10 34.56
N ARG A 6 -76.94 -16.39 33.26
CA ARG A 6 -76.80 -17.76 32.77
C ARG A 6 -76.56 -17.82 31.27
N LEU A 7 -75.55 -18.63 30.91
CA LEU A 7 -75.49 -19.44 29.67
C LEU A 7 -75.10 -18.60 28.43
N LEU A 8 -74.28 -19.03 27.50
CA LEU A 8 -73.82 -20.36 27.12
C LEU A 8 -72.76 -20.14 26.03
N LYS A 9 -71.66 -20.88 26.09
CA LYS A 9 -71.00 -21.56 24.95
C LYS A 9 -70.59 -20.73 23.71
N ILE A 10 -69.28 -20.59 23.48
CA ILE A 10 -68.48 -21.42 22.55
C ILE A 10 -68.86 -21.20 21.07
N ALA A 11 -67.92 -20.63 20.30
CA ALA A 11 -67.52 -20.99 18.93
C ALA A 11 -66.75 -19.78 18.36
N MET A 12 -65.42 -19.78 18.36
CA MET A 12 -64.53 -20.54 17.47
C MET A 12 -64.75 -20.18 15.99
N THR A 13 -63.62 -19.83 15.35
CA THR A 13 -63.35 -19.78 13.90
C THR A 13 -63.77 -18.53 13.13
N LEU A 14 -62.86 -17.55 13.12
CA LEU A 14 -62.75 -16.50 12.10
C LEU A 14 -62.07 -17.09 10.85
N LEU A 15 -62.78 -17.10 9.73
CA LEU A 15 -62.21 -17.36 8.41
C LEU A 15 -62.86 -16.43 7.38
N THR A 16 -62.03 -15.60 6.74
CA THR A 16 -62.17 -15.03 5.36
C THR A 16 -63.29 -13.96 5.21
N ILE A 17 -63.25 -12.87 4.43
CA ILE A 17 -62.66 -12.37 3.16
C ILE A 17 -62.79 -10.82 3.29
N GLY A 18 -61.87 -9.89 2.97
CA GLY A 18 -61.17 -9.61 1.71
C GLY A 18 -61.64 -8.26 1.12
N ALA A 19 -60.70 -7.51 0.49
CA ALA A 19 -60.81 -6.25 -0.27
C ALA A 19 -60.82 -4.93 0.56
N ALA A 20 -60.08 -3.86 0.24
CA ALA A 20 -59.13 -3.54 -0.83
C ALA A 20 -58.31 -2.29 -0.39
N GLY A 21 -57.05 -2.17 -0.82
CA GLY A 21 -56.22 -0.99 -0.58
C GLY A 21 -54.84 -1.13 -1.22
N GLN A 22 -54.58 -0.33 -2.25
CA GLN A 22 -53.60 -0.51 -3.32
C GLN A 22 -52.12 -0.20 -2.99
N LEU A 23 -51.26 -0.85 -3.79
CA LEU A 23 -49.97 -0.40 -4.37
C LEU A 23 -48.86 0.14 -3.44
N VAL A 24 -47.79 -0.64 -3.30
CA VAL A 24 -46.43 -0.22 -3.75
C VAL A 24 -45.72 -1.43 -4.35
N MET A 25 -45.54 -1.41 -5.68
CA MET A 25 -44.51 -2.18 -6.37
C MET A 25 -43.16 -1.56 -6.02
N HIS A 26 -42.17 -2.36 -5.61
CA HIS A 26 -40.79 -2.25 -6.11
C HIS A 26 -40.07 -3.59 -5.92
N SER A 27 -39.74 -4.18 -7.06
CA SER A 27 -38.92 -5.35 -7.29
C SER A 27 -37.50 -5.20 -6.76
N SER A 28 -36.88 -6.31 -6.32
CA SER A 28 -35.56 -6.77 -6.80
C SER A 28 -35.04 -7.91 -5.91
N MET A 29 -35.41 -9.15 -6.24
CA MET A 29 -34.62 -10.33 -5.85
C MET A 29 -33.48 -10.48 -6.86
N ALA A 30 -32.42 -9.70 -6.68
CA ALA A 30 -31.14 -9.92 -7.36
C ALA A 30 -30.10 -10.34 -6.31
N GLN A 31 -30.29 -11.54 -5.74
CA GLN A 31 -29.26 -12.17 -4.92
C GLN A 31 -28.16 -12.69 -5.84
N LYS A 32 -27.24 -11.80 -6.22
CA LYS A 32 -25.98 -12.19 -6.85
C LYS A 32 -25.15 -12.93 -5.81
N ASN A 33 -24.98 -14.23 -6.03
CA ASN A 33 -24.00 -15.06 -5.34
C ASN A 33 -22.60 -14.43 -5.54
N HIS A 34 -22.13 -13.69 -4.54
CA HIS A 34 -20.71 -13.34 -4.41
C HIS A 34 -19.98 -14.58 -3.92
N MET A 35 -19.46 -15.37 -4.86
CA MET A 35 -18.36 -16.28 -4.56
C MET A 35 -17.09 -15.42 -4.43
N PRO A 36 -16.41 -15.37 -3.28
CA PRO A 36 -15.15 -14.64 -3.17
C PRO A 36 -14.09 -15.32 -4.05
N MET A 37 -13.43 -14.52 -4.88
CA MET A 37 -12.38 -14.94 -5.81
C MET A 37 -11.14 -15.43 -5.03
N MET A 38 -11.10 -16.73 -4.72
CA MET A 38 -9.95 -17.40 -4.06
C MET A 38 -8.66 -17.44 -4.91
N GLY A 39 -8.68 -16.94 -6.15
CA GLY A 39 -7.54 -17.02 -7.08
C GLY A 39 -6.48 -15.92 -6.92
N GLY A 40 -6.84 -14.74 -6.41
CA GLY A 40 -5.89 -13.62 -6.25
C GLY A 40 -4.99 -13.72 -5.01
N MET A 41 -5.48 -14.36 -3.95
CA MET A 41 -4.78 -14.46 -2.66
C MET A 41 -3.61 -15.46 -2.69
N MET A 42 -3.68 -16.50 -3.53
CA MET A 42 -2.65 -17.56 -3.56
C MET A 42 -1.32 -17.08 -4.16
N MET A 43 -1.34 -16.20 -5.16
CA MET A 43 -0.11 -15.66 -5.78
C MET A 43 0.42 -14.40 -5.08
N GLY A 44 -0.47 -13.59 -4.48
CA GLY A 44 -0.09 -12.43 -3.67
C GLY A 44 0.70 -12.84 -2.41
N GLY A 45 0.24 -13.88 -1.70
CA GLY A 45 0.86 -14.33 -0.45
C GLY A 45 2.27 -14.92 -0.57
N MET A 46 2.66 -15.47 -1.73
CA MET A 46 4.04 -15.96 -1.95
C MET A 46 5.03 -14.85 -2.30
N MET A 47 4.56 -13.75 -2.91
CA MET A 47 5.39 -12.58 -3.27
C MET A 47 5.50 -11.57 -2.12
N GLU A 48 4.49 -11.51 -1.25
CA GLU A 48 4.43 -10.58 -0.11
C GLU A 48 5.63 -10.72 0.85
N LYS A 49 6.13 -11.95 1.05
CA LYS A 49 7.33 -12.21 1.89
C LYS A 49 8.66 -11.86 1.20
N ARG A 50 8.67 -11.47 -0.07
CA ARG A 50 9.89 -11.15 -0.83
C ARG A 50 10.03 -9.66 -1.19
N MET A 51 9.02 -8.85 -0.91
CA MET A 51 8.99 -7.44 -1.27
C MET A 51 8.82 -6.58 0.00
N PRO A 52 9.39 -5.36 0.03
CA PRO A 52 9.10 -4.41 1.10
C PRO A 52 7.59 -4.14 1.19
N GLN A 53 7.10 -3.79 2.37
CA GLN A 53 5.72 -3.35 2.52
C GLN A 53 5.51 -2.07 1.69
N GLY A 54 4.32 -1.96 1.08
CA GLY A 54 3.95 -0.78 0.31
C GLY A 54 3.90 0.48 1.19
N ILE A 55 4.18 1.63 0.61
CA ILE A 55 3.94 2.93 1.26
C ILE A 55 2.44 3.28 1.19
N ASN A 56 1.91 4.00 2.18
CA ASN A 56 0.58 4.58 2.06
C ASN A 56 0.60 5.68 0.97
N PRO A 57 -0.35 5.69 0.00
CA PRO A 57 -0.44 6.72 -1.03
C PRO A 57 -0.39 8.16 -0.48
N ASP A 58 -0.99 8.43 0.67
CA ASP A 58 -1.02 9.77 1.30
C ASP A 58 0.36 10.24 1.77
N GLN A 59 1.31 9.31 1.92
CA GLN A 59 2.69 9.60 2.30
C GLN A 59 3.61 9.79 1.09
N LEU A 60 3.08 9.72 -0.14
CA LEU A 60 3.83 10.03 -1.34
C LEU A 60 4.20 11.52 -1.40
N PRO A 61 5.42 11.86 -1.85
CA PRO A 61 5.78 13.24 -2.15
C PRO A 61 4.79 13.85 -3.16
N ALA A 62 4.17 14.98 -2.82
CA ALA A 62 3.12 15.58 -3.66
C ALA A 62 2.01 14.58 -4.03
N ALA A 63 1.43 13.89 -3.04
CA ALA A 63 0.41 12.85 -3.21
C ALA A 63 -0.77 13.22 -4.13
N GLY A 64 -1.14 14.52 -4.19
CA GLY A 64 -2.20 15.00 -5.08
C GLY A 64 -1.80 15.19 -6.55
N SER A 65 -0.51 15.07 -6.88
CA SER A 65 0.00 15.23 -8.24
C SER A 65 -0.41 14.09 -9.16
N GLU A 66 -0.42 14.36 -10.46
CA GLU A 66 -0.80 13.35 -11.46
C GLU A 66 0.12 12.12 -11.39
N GLY A 67 1.44 12.33 -11.31
CA GLY A 67 2.38 11.22 -11.22
C GLY A 67 2.22 10.35 -9.97
N ALA A 68 1.85 10.94 -8.82
CA ALA A 68 1.55 10.18 -7.61
C ALA A 68 0.30 9.31 -7.78
N LYS A 69 -0.76 9.85 -8.40
CA LYS A 69 -2.00 9.11 -8.70
C LYS A 69 -1.76 7.99 -9.69
N LEU A 70 -0.96 8.22 -10.74
CA LEU A 70 -0.60 7.19 -11.71
C LEU A 70 0.24 6.08 -11.06
N LEU A 71 1.16 6.43 -10.15
CA LEU A 71 1.96 5.46 -9.41
C LEU A 71 1.06 4.54 -8.58
N ASP A 72 0.13 5.12 -7.83
CA ASP A 72 -0.85 4.36 -7.03
C ASP A 72 -1.73 3.46 -7.92
N ARG A 73 -2.37 4.06 -8.93
CA ARG A 73 -3.27 3.36 -9.87
C ARG A 73 -2.62 2.14 -10.51
N TYR A 74 -1.39 2.29 -11.02
CA TYR A 74 -0.76 1.24 -11.81
C TYR A 74 -0.02 0.22 -10.97
N CYS A 75 0.74 0.66 -9.96
CA CYS A 75 1.67 -0.22 -9.27
C CYS A 75 1.04 -1.03 -8.14
N THR A 76 -0.12 -0.61 -7.61
CA THR A 76 -0.84 -1.36 -6.56
C THR A 76 -1.65 -2.56 -7.07
N GLN A 77 -1.85 -2.67 -8.39
CA GLN A 77 -2.61 -3.76 -9.00
C GLN A 77 -2.00 -5.16 -8.75
N CYS A 78 -0.70 -5.23 -8.42
CA CYS A 78 0.03 -6.50 -8.29
C CYS A 78 0.75 -6.67 -6.95
N HIS A 79 1.21 -5.58 -6.33
CA HIS A 79 1.98 -5.60 -5.07
C HIS A 79 1.77 -4.30 -4.30
N GLY A 80 2.29 -4.21 -3.07
CA GLY A 80 2.25 -2.95 -2.31
C GLY A 80 2.89 -1.79 -3.07
N LEU A 81 2.37 -0.58 -2.88
CA LEU A 81 2.81 0.63 -3.56
C LEU A 81 4.31 0.89 -3.33
N PRO A 82 5.16 0.88 -4.38
CA PRO A 82 6.58 1.18 -4.20
C PRO A 82 6.78 2.67 -3.91
N GLY A 83 7.60 2.97 -2.89
CA GLY A 83 8.02 4.35 -2.62
C GLY A 83 9.03 4.86 -3.66
N PRO A 84 8.96 6.13 -4.10
CA PRO A 84 9.94 6.72 -5.02
C PRO A 84 11.40 6.67 -4.53
N GLY A 85 11.61 6.62 -3.20
CA GLY A 85 12.93 6.47 -2.59
C GLY A 85 13.55 5.07 -2.65
N LEU A 86 12.92 4.10 -3.31
CA LEU A 86 13.48 2.74 -3.43
C LEU A 86 14.64 2.66 -4.44
N HIS A 87 14.60 3.48 -5.47
CA HIS A 87 15.59 3.53 -6.54
C HIS A 87 16.07 4.96 -6.78
N THR A 88 17.26 5.08 -7.38
CA THR A 88 17.80 6.35 -7.86
C THR A 88 17.09 6.81 -9.13
N ALA A 89 17.23 8.10 -9.46
CA ALA A 89 16.59 8.68 -10.64
C ALA A 89 17.03 7.98 -11.95
N SER A 90 18.28 7.55 -12.04
CA SER A 90 18.80 6.84 -13.22
C SER A 90 18.31 5.39 -13.31
N GLU A 91 17.94 4.76 -12.20
CA GLU A 91 17.43 3.38 -12.17
C GLU A 91 15.94 3.28 -12.51
N TRP A 92 15.15 4.29 -12.14
CA TRP A 92 13.69 4.27 -12.30
C TRP A 92 13.20 3.97 -13.73
N PRO A 93 13.75 4.56 -14.81
CA PRO A 93 13.31 4.25 -16.17
C PRO A 93 13.38 2.75 -16.49
N THR A 94 14.46 2.07 -16.08
CA THR A 94 14.64 0.63 -16.32
C THR A 94 13.64 -0.20 -15.51
N VAL A 95 13.39 0.16 -14.25
CA VAL A 95 12.42 -0.52 -13.38
C VAL A 95 11.01 -0.38 -13.94
N VAL A 96 10.62 0.84 -14.31
CA VAL A 96 9.30 1.14 -14.88
C VAL A 96 9.12 0.45 -16.23
N ALA A 97 10.12 0.46 -17.11
CA ALA A 97 10.05 -0.24 -18.40
C ALA A 97 9.79 -1.75 -18.24
N ARG A 98 10.44 -2.39 -17.25
CA ARG A 98 10.21 -3.81 -16.93
C ARG A 98 8.78 -4.05 -16.45
N MET A 99 8.26 -3.20 -15.57
CA MET A 99 6.89 -3.32 -15.05
C MET A 99 5.86 -3.05 -16.14
N ASN A 100 6.02 -1.97 -16.91
CA ASN A 100 5.13 -1.65 -18.02
C ASN A 100 5.06 -2.80 -19.03
N ARG A 101 6.19 -3.40 -19.44
CA ARG A 101 6.16 -4.57 -20.33
C ARG A 101 5.34 -5.73 -19.75
N ARG A 102 5.45 -5.98 -18.45
CA ARG A 102 4.66 -7.02 -17.77
C ARG A 102 3.17 -6.65 -17.74
N MET A 103 2.84 -5.40 -17.43
CA MET A 103 1.46 -4.91 -17.43
C MET A 103 0.83 -4.99 -18.81
N GLN A 104 1.53 -4.55 -19.86
CA GLN A 104 1.10 -4.65 -21.26
C GLN A 104 0.85 -6.11 -21.70
N MET A 105 1.67 -7.04 -21.23
CA MET A 105 1.46 -8.48 -21.50
C MET A 105 0.22 -9.01 -20.78
N MET A 106 0.02 -8.62 -19.52
CA MET A 106 -1.11 -9.06 -18.70
C MET A 106 -2.44 -8.40 -19.09
N SER A 107 -2.42 -7.17 -19.62
CA SER A 107 -3.63 -6.45 -20.06
C SER A 107 -4.22 -7.04 -21.35
N ARG A 108 -3.37 -7.60 -22.22
CA ARG A 108 -3.79 -8.17 -23.53
C ARG A 108 -4.25 -9.63 -23.43
N LYS A 109 -3.71 -10.38 -22.48
CA LYS A 109 -4.12 -11.75 -22.25
C LYS A 109 -5.30 -11.68 -21.29
N HIS A 110 -6.44 -12.27 -21.63
CA HIS A 110 -7.59 -12.43 -20.72
C HIS A 110 -7.24 -13.39 -19.56
N MET A 111 -6.23 -13.02 -18.77
CA MET A 111 -5.90 -13.63 -17.50
C MET A 111 -7.03 -13.27 -16.53
N MET A 112 -7.27 -14.11 -15.53
CA MET A 112 -8.32 -13.95 -14.51
C MET A 112 -8.24 -12.63 -13.68
N MET A 113 -7.27 -11.77 -13.95
CA MET A 113 -7.04 -10.47 -13.32
C MET A 113 -7.07 -9.39 -14.41
N HIS A 114 -7.98 -8.43 -14.29
CA HIS A 114 -7.99 -7.25 -15.16
C HIS A 114 -6.86 -6.31 -14.74
N ILE A 115 -5.78 -6.29 -15.53
CA ILE A 115 -4.63 -5.39 -15.30
C ILE A 115 -4.67 -4.26 -16.33
N GLU A 116 -4.69 -3.03 -15.84
CA GLU A 116 -4.50 -1.83 -16.65
C GLU A 116 -3.01 -1.60 -16.93
N ALA A 117 -2.68 -1.06 -18.10
CA ALA A 117 -1.32 -0.65 -18.46
C ALA A 117 -1.32 0.82 -18.90
N PRO A 118 -0.32 1.63 -18.50
CA PRO A 118 -0.26 3.04 -18.87
C PRO A 118 -0.09 3.24 -20.37
N GLY A 119 -0.71 4.29 -20.90
CA GLY A 119 -0.38 4.85 -22.21
C GLY A 119 0.96 5.57 -22.20
N ASN A 120 1.45 6.01 -23.37
CA ASN A 120 2.77 6.65 -23.49
C ASN A 120 2.89 7.93 -22.65
N ASN A 121 1.87 8.80 -22.68
CA ASN A 121 1.86 10.05 -21.93
C ASN A 121 1.85 9.82 -20.41
N GLU A 122 1.01 8.89 -19.92
CA GLU A 122 0.95 8.53 -18.50
C GLU A 122 2.27 7.90 -18.03
N LEU A 123 2.91 7.08 -18.88
CA LEU A 123 4.19 6.48 -18.59
C LEU A 123 5.30 7.53 -18.43
N GLU A 124 5.31 8.56 -19.27
CA GLU A 124 6.26 9.67 -19.18
C GLU A 124 6.07 10.46 -17.88
N ILE A 125 4.82 10.85 -17.57
CA ILE A 125 4.47 11.55 -16.31
C ILE A 125 4.90 10.72 -15.09
N LEU A 126 4.64 9.41 -15.11
CA LEU A 126 5.02 8.49 -14.04
C LEU A 126 6.54 8.42 -13.86
N ILE A 127 7.30 8.29 -14.95
CA ILE A 127 8.77 8.23 -14.91
C ILE A 127 9.35 9.53 -14.37
N ASP A 128 8.85 10.68 -14.82
CA ASP A 128 9.35 11.98 -14.35
C ASP A 128 9.01 12.23 -12.88
N TYR A 129 7.82 11.82 -12.43
CA TYR A 129 7.47 11.84 -11.02
C TYR A 129 8.42 10.98 -10.17
N LEU A 130 8.71 9.76 -10.61
CA LEU A 130 9.63 8.85 -9.90
C LEU A 130 11.05 9.39 -9.87
N LYS A 131 11.56 9.92 -10.99
CA LYS A 131 12.89 10.56 -11.08
C LYS A 131 13.00 11.76 -10.14
N LYS A 132 11.99 12.63 -10.14
CA LYS A 132 11.98 13.85 -9.31
C LYS A 132 12.02 13.54 -7.81
N ASN A 133 11.36 12.45 -7.41
CA ASN A 133 11.23 12.04 -6.01
C ASN A 133 12.14 10.86 -5.64
N ALA A 134 13.12 10.55 -6.50
CA ALA A 134 13.99 9.40 -6.35
C ALA A 134 14.91 9.50 -5.14
N GLN A 135 15.46 8.36 -4.74
CA GLN A 135 16.49 8.28 -3.72
C GLN A 135 17.70 9.16 -4.08
N ARG A 136 18.08 10.05 -3.17
CA ARG A 136 19.39 10.71 -3.20
C ARG A 136 20.41 9.80 -2.53
N THR A 137 21.60 9.70 -3.12
CA THR A 137 22.67 8.83 -2.63
C THR A 137 23.90 9.63 -2.24
N ILE A 138 24.72 9.04 -1.37
CA ILE A 138 25.98 9.62 -0.96
C ILE A 138 27.08 8.56 -0.86
N GLU A 139 28.29 8.97 -1.24
CA GLU A 139 29.48 8.20 -0.92
C GLU A 139 29.85 8.44 0.55
N LEU A 140 29.97 7.36 1.34
CA LEU A 140 30.16 7.49 2.80
C LEU A 140 31.35 8.40 3.16
N ASN A 141 32.45 8.35 2.40
CA ASN A 141 33.65 9.14 2.67
C ASN A 141 33.44 10.67 2.56
N LYS A 142 32.32 11.11 1.98
CA LYS A 142 31.91 12.53 1.94
C LYS A 142 31.24 13.00 3.24
N LEU A 143 30.93 12.09 4.16
CA LEU A 143 30.34 12.38 5.46
C LEU A 143 31.41 12.39 6.55
N GLY A 144 31.38 13.43 7.40
CA GLY A 144 32.20 13.44 8.62
C GLY A 144 31.88 12.23 9.51
N GLY A 145 32.90 11.61 10.09
CA GLY A 145 32.73 10.44 10.96
C GLY A 145 32.38 9.14 10.23
N ALA A 146 32.65 9.04 8.93
CA ALA A 146 32.51 7.81 8.13
C ALA A 146 33.19 6.57 8.75
N ASP A 147 34.33 6.76 9.40
CA ASP A 147 35.17 5.76 10.05
C ASP A 147 34.81 5.53 11.53
N THR A 148 33.80 6.23 12.06
CA THR A 148 33.30 5.96 13.42
C THR A 148 32.45 4.68 13.44
N PRO A 149 32.21 4.08 14.62
CA PRO A 149 31.24 2.99 14.75
C PRO A 149 29.87 3.33 14.15
N ALA A 150 29.38 4.55 14.36
CA ALA A 150 28.10 5.02 13.83
C ALA A 150 28.10 5.10 12.29
N GLY A 151 29.15 5.66 11.68
CA GLY A 151 29.29 5.73 10.22
C GLY A 151 29.37 4.35 9.56
N ARG A 152 30.13 3.42 10.17
CA ARG A 152 30.19 2.02 9.72
C ARG A 152 28.85 1.30 9.86
N ALA A 153 28.16 1.49 10.99
CA ALA A 153 26.84 0.90 11.24
C ALA A 153 25.80 1.42 10.24
N PHE A 154 25.81 2.73 9.97
CA PHE A 154 24.97 3.37 8.96
C PHE A 154 25.19 2.75 7.57
N LYS A 155 26.43 2.70 7.08
CA LYS A 155 26.71 2.11 5.77
C LYS A 155 26.31 0.64 5.72
N LYS A 156 26.77 -0.16 6.68
CA LYS A 156 26.47 -1.60 6.74
C LYS A 156 24.97 -1.87 6.74
N THR A 157 24.17 -1.05 7.44
CA THR A 157 22.75 -1.29 7.62
C THR A 157 21.92 -0.74 6.45
N CYS A 158 22.16 0.51 6.05
CA CYS A 158 21.32 1.23 5.11
C CYS A 158 21.63 0.91 3.63
N SER A 159 22.75 0.25 3.33
CA SER A 159 23.08 -0.22 1.98
C SER A 159 22.80 -1.72 1.76
N GLN A 160 22.04 -2.37 2.63
CA GLN A 160 21.77 -3.82 2.51
C GLN A 160 20.83 -4.16 1.34
N CYS A 161 19.97 -3.23 0.94
CA CYS A 161 18.89 -3.50 -0.02
C CYS A 161 18.89 -2.56 -1.23
N HIS A 162 19.31 -1.31 -1.06
CA HIS A 162 19.37 -0.29 -2.09
C HIS A 162 20.63 0.57 -1.91
N ALA A 163 20.86 1.52 -2.81
CA ALA A 163 21.98 2.45 -2.70
C ALA A 163 21.94 3.22 -1.37
N LEU A 164 23.12 3.59 -0.86
CA LEU A 164 23.26 4.25 0.44
C LEU A 164 22.56 5.63 0.41
N PRO A 165 21.54 5.88 1.25
CA PRO A 165 20.82 7.16 1.28
C PRO A 165 21.74 8.33 1.63
N ASP A 166 21.53 9.47 0.99
CA ASP A 166 22.05 10.76 1.46
C ASP A 166 21.26 11.20 2.71
N PRO A 167 21.89 11.39 3.89
CA PRO A 167 21.20 11.90 5.07
C PRO A 167 20.56 13.28 4.86
N ALA A 168 21.08 14.08 3.92
CA ALA A 168 20.57 15.41 3.63
C ALA A 168 19.29 15.44 2.78
N GLN A 169 18.67 14.28 2.51
CA GLN A 169 17.36 14.22 1.84
C GLN A 169 16.17 14.38 2.80
N HIS A 170 16.42 14.31 4.11
CA HIS A 170 15.42 14.48 5.16
C HIS A 170 15.91 15.43 6.26
N ARG A 171 14.96 16.08 6.93
CA ARG A 171 15.21 16.87 8.15
C ARG A 171 15.49 15.95 9.35
N PRO A 172 16.16 16.43 10.40
CA PRO A 172 16.50 15.60 11.56
C PRO A 172 15.28 14.96 12.24
N ASN A 173 14.15 15.67 12.27
CA ASN A 173 12.90 15.19 12.88
C ASN A 173 12.12 14.20 12.01
N GLU A 174 12.47 14.04 10.73
CA GLU A 174 11.82 13.10 9.81
C GLU A 174 12.45 11.70 9.87
N TRP A 175 13.75 11.62 10.21
CA TRP A 175 14.48 10.35 10.26
C TRP A 175 13.89 9.27 11.16
N PRO A 176 13.33 9.56 12.36
CA PRO A 176 12.70 8.53 13.17
C PRO A 176 11.61 7.75 12.42
N ALA A 177 10.77 8.44 11.66
CA ALA A 177 9.71 7.79 10.86
C ALA A 177 10.28 6.96 9.71
N VAL A 178 11.36 7.43 9.07
CA VAL A 178 12.06 6.69 8.00
C VAL A 178 12.68 5.40 8.55
N ILE A 179 13.39 5.47 9.69
CA ILE A 179 14.00 4.31 10.33
C ILE A 179 12.92 3.30 10.74
N GLN A 180 11.84 3.76 11.38
CA GLN A 180 10.74 2.89 11.79
C GLN A 180 10.15 2.12 10.59
N ARG A 181 9.97 2.80 9.45
CA ARG A 181 9.51 2.14 8.21
C ARG A 181 10.53 1.13 7.70
N MET A 182 11.82 1.46 7.70
CA MET A 182 12.88 0.53 7.26
C MET A 182 13.00 -0.69 8.17
N GLN A 183 12.88 -0.53 9.49
CA GLN A 183 12.85 -1.67 10.41
C GLN A 183 11.69 -2.62 10.12
N LYS A 184 10.48 -2.08 9.85
CA LYS A 184 9.33 -2.91 9.44
C LYS A 184 9.61 -3.66 8.14
N ASN A 185 10.16 -2.99 7.13
CA ASN A 185 10.54 -3.62 5.86
C ASN A 185 11.63 -4.69 6.01
N MET A 186 12.65 -4.42 6.83
CA MET A 186 13.70 -5.37 7.12
C MET A 186 13.13 -6.62 7.79
N SER A 187 12.27 -6.44 8.79
CA SER A 187 11.58 -7.53 9.48
C SER A 187 10.71 -8.37 8.54
N SER A 188 9.88 -7.72 7.70
CA SER A 188 9.00 -8.43 6.76
C SER A 188 9.77 -9.21 5.70
N MET A 189 10.98 -8.76 5.36
CA MET A 189 11.89 -9.43 4.41
C MET A 189 12.86 -10.41 5.08
N GLY A 190 12.73 -10.66 6.39
CA GLY A 190 13.62 -11.55 7.14
C GLY A 190 15.08 -11.08 7.19
N LYS A 191 15.33 -9.78 7.09
CA LYS A 191 16.67 -9.20 7.22
C LYS A 191 17.05 -9.03 8.69
N PRO A 192 18.33 -9.22 9.05
CA PRO A 192 18.79 -8.97 10.41
C PRO A 192 18.53 -7.52 10.83
N LEU A 193 17.83 -7.34 11.95
CA LEU A 193 17.66 -6.04 12.59
C LEU A 193 18.84 -5.77 13.53
N PRO A 194 19.48 -4.59 13.48
CA PRO A 194 20.44 -4.21 14.50
C PRO A 194 19.78 -4.05 15.87
N ASP A 195 20.56 -4.20 16.93
CA ASP A 195 20.10 -3.92 18.29
C ASP A 195 19.79 -2.43 18.50
N GLN A 196 19.12 -2.11 19.62
CA GLN A 196 18.67 -0.76 19.90
C GLN A 196 19.82 0.24 19.96
N THR A 197 20.94 -0.12 20.59
CA THR A 197 22.14 0.72 20.68
C THR A 197 22.68 1.09 19.30
N THR A 198 22.76 0.11 18.39
CA THR A 198 23.21 0.33 17.01
C THR A 198 22.20 1.17 16.23
N MET A 199 20.91 0.97 16.44
CA MET A 199 19.86 1.80 15.84
C MET A 199 19.94 3.26 16.28
N ASP A 200 20.17 3.52 17.56
CA ASP A 200 20.31 4.87 18.09
C ASP A 200 21.56 5.58 17.53
N GLN A 201 22.67 4.84 17.36
CA GLN A 201 23.87 5.36 16.69
C GLN A 201 23.60 5.75 15.24
N ILE A 202 22.85 4.92 14.51
CA ILE A 202 22.48 5.19 13.11
C ILE A 202 21.54 6.41 13.04
N LEU A 203 20.54 6.50 13.91
CA LEU A 203 19.65 7.66 13.97
C LEU A 203 20.43 8.94 14.25
N GLY A 204 21.31 8.94 15.26
CA GLY A 204 22.15 10.09 15.57
C GLY A 204 23.07 10.47 14.42
N PHE A 205 23.59 9.49 13.66
CA PHE A 205 24.40 9.76 12.47
C PHE A 205 23.56 10.44 11.37
N LEU A 206 22.39 9.89 11.06
CA LEU A 206 21.47 10.46 10.06
C LEU A 206 21.07 11.90 10.41
N GLN A 207 20.68 12.15 11.66
CA GLN A 207 20.25 13.47 12.13
C GLN A 207 21.39 14.50 12.10
N ARG A 208 22.63 14.11 12.40
CA ARG A 208 23.79 15.02 12.32
C ARG A 208 24.09 15.47 10.90
N HIS A 209 23.82 14.62 9.90
CA HIS A 209 24.12 14.89 8.49
C HIS A 209 22.88 15.31 7.68
N SER A 210 21.76 15.57 8.35
CA SER A 210 20.50 16.01 7.74
C SER A 210 20.57 17.37 7.07
N ALA A 211 19.57 17.63 6.21
CA ALA A 211 19.27 18.99 5.79
C ALA A 211 18.86 19.84 7.00
N LYS A 212 19.24 21.11 7.00
CA LYS A 212 18.87 22.06 8.05
C LYS A 212 17.40 22.51 7.91
#